data_AF-A0A2C4PTK2-F1
#
_entry.id   AF-A0A2C4PTK2-F1
#
_cell.length_a   1.000
_cell.length_b   1.000
_cell.length_c   1.000
_cell.angle_alpha   90.00
_cell.angle_beta   90.00
_cell.angle_gamma   90.00
#
_symmetry.space_group_name_H-M   'P 1'
#
loop_
_entity.id
_entity.type
_entity.pdbx_description
1 polymer ?
#
loop_
_entity_poly.entity_id
_entity_poly.type
_entity_poly.pdbx_seq_one_letter_code
_entity_poly.pdbx_strand_id
1 'polypeptide(L)' 'MLVIYNMLGAWYFKCFLDLGLDNKISGRCDNCGNTSFKSSVKDFIFLRECRQCGMKKII' A
#
# COMPACT_ATOMS: atom_id res chain seq x y z
N MET A 1 -12.64 37.62 -6.53
CA MET A 1 -13.34 36.46 -5.92
C MET A 1 -13.30 35.16 -6.73
N LEU A 2 -12.69 35.09 -7.93
CA LEU A 2 -12.53 33.83 -8.69
C LEU A 2 -11.18 33.11 -8.47
N VAL A 3 -10.18 33.80 -7.93
CA VAL A 3 -8.82 33.26 -7.72
C VAL A 3 -8.77 32.26 -6.56
N ILE A 4 -9.60 32.45 -5.53
CA ILE A 4 -9.63 31.60 -4.31
C ILE A 4 -10.20 30.21 -4.61
N TYR A 5 -11.22 30.11 -5.48
CA TYR A 5 -11.74 28.82 -5.94
C TYR A 5 -10.72 28.01 -6.74
N ASN A 6 -9.83 28.69 -7.47
CA ASN A 6 -8.76 28.04 -8.23
C ASN A 6 -7.64 27.54 -7.30
N MET A 7 -7.29 28.32 -6.27
CA MET A 7 -6.34 27.88 -5.25
C MET A 7 -6.90 26.72 -4.42
N LEU A 8 -8.10 26.84 -3.84
CA LEU A 8 -8.73 25.74 -3.09
C LEU A 8 -8.90 24.48 -3.96
N GLY A 9 -9.33 24.62 -5.22
CA GLY A 9 -9.40 23.52 -6.18
C GLY A 9 -8.04 22.84 -6.40
N ALA A 10 -6.96 23.60 -6.51
CA ALA A 10 -5.61 23.05 -6.63
C ALA A 10 -5.16 22.31 -5.36
N TRP A 11 -5.50 22.79 -4.16
CA TRP A 11 -5.18 22.10 -2.89
C TRP A 11 -5.99 20.80 -2.70
N TYR A 12 -7.28 20.78 -3.06
CA TYR A 12 -8.08 19.55 -3.03
C TYR A 12 -7.61 18.54 -4.07
N PHE A 13 -7.23 18.98 -5.28
CA PHE A 13 -6.67 18.10 -6.31
C PHE A 13 -5.29 17.57 -5.95
N LYS A 14 -4.44 18.40 -5.33
CA LYS A 14 -3.13 18.02 -4.80
C LYS A 14 -3.26 16.98 -3.68
N CYS A 15 -4.25 17.11 -2.78
CA CYS A 15 -4.53 16.11 -1.74
C CYS A 15 -5.07 14.78 -2.28
N PHE A 16 -5.86 14.81 -3.37
CA PHE A 16 -6.28 13.60 -4.09
C PHE A 16 -5.10 12.90 -4.79
N LEU A 17 -4.12 13.66 -5.29
CA LEU A 17 -2.96 13.14 -6.03
C LEU A 17 -1.78 12.77 -5.12
N ASP A 18 -1.63 13.42 -3.97
CA ASP A 18 -0.62 13.14 -2.92
C ASP A 18 -1.09 12.04 -1.94
N LEU A 19 -2.08 11.23 -2.31
CA LEU A 19 -2.64 10.14 -1.51
C LEU A 19 -1.67 8.94 -1.40
N GLY A 20 -0.38 9.23 -1.17
CA GLY A 20 0.60 8.27 -0.68
C GLY A 20 0.62 6.98 -1.46
N LEU A 21 0.50 7.03 -2.79
CA LEU A 21 0.88 5.93 -3.65
C LEU A 21 2.41 5.91 -3.69
N ASP A 22 2.99 5.60 -2.53
CA ASP A 22 4.18 4.76 -2.51
C ASP A 22 3.90 3.70 -3.57
N ASN A 23 4.79 3.48 -4.53
CA ASN A 23 4.60 2.47 -5.57
C ASN A 23 4.43 1.02 -5.02
N LYS A 24 4.27 0.87 -3.70
CA LYS A 24 3.74 -0.29 -2.99
C LYS A 24 2.28 -0.52 -3.33
N ILE A 25 2.10 -1.32 -4.38
CA ILE A 25 0.82 -1.94 -4.69
C ILE A 25 0.43 -2.84 -3.51
N SER A 26 -0.66 -2.48 -2.81
CA SER A 26 -1.18 -3.26 -1.68
C SER A 26 -1.61 -4.67 -2.13
N GLY A 27 -1.53 -5.64 -1.23
CA GLY A 27 -1.85 -7.05 -1.54
C GLY A 27 -0.84 -7.79 -2.42
N ARG A 28 0.25 -7.14 -2.86
CA ARG A 28 1.38 -7.77 -3.57
C ARG A 28 2.60 -7.92 -2.68
N CYS A 29 3.43 -8.90 -3.01
CA CYS A 29 4.69 -9.11 -2.31
C CYS A 29 5.65 -7.98 -2.68
N ASP A 30 6.21 -7.30 -1.68
CA ASP A 30 7.16 -6.20 -1.89
C ASP A 30 8.40 -6.60 -2.72
N ASN A 31 8.78 -7.89 -2.73
CA ASN A 31 9.98 -8.36 -3.43
C ASN A 31 9.73 -8.83 -4.86
N CYS A 32 8.66 -9.60 -5.10
CA CYS A 32 8.40 -10.23 -6.40
C CYS A 32 7.07 -9.83 -7.03
N GLY A 33 6.26 -9.00 -6.38
CA GLY A 33 4.95 -8.57 -6.88
C GLY A 33 3.86 -9.65 -6.87
N ASN A 34 4.16 -10.87 -6.41
CA ASN A 34 3.18 -11.96 -6.41
C ASN A 34 2.03 -11.69 -5.42
N THR A 35 0.85 -12.20 -5.74
CA THR A 35 -0.38 -12.09 -4.94
C THR A 35 -0.65 -13.32 -4.08
N SER A 36 0.07 -14.42 -4.31
CA SER A 36 -0.14 -15.68 -3.58
C SER A 36 0.69 -15.75 -2.30
N PHE A 37 0.00 -15.92 -1.17
CA PHE A 37 0.61 -16.01 0.15
C PHE A 37 0.12 -17.22 0.93
N LYS A 38 0.95 -17.68 1.87
CA LYS A 38 0.58 -18.59 2.95
C LYS A 38 0.52 -17.78 4.23
N SER A 39 -0.61 -17.80 4.92
CA SER A 39 -0.72 -17.28 6.28
C SER A 39 -0.55 -18.42 7.28
N SER A 40 0.15 -18.15 8.36
CA SER A 40 0.30 -19.07 9.49
C SER A 40 0.28 -18.27 10.79
N VAL A 41 -0.34 -18.83 11.82
CA VAL A 41 -0.28 -18.29 13.18
C VAL A 41 0.72 -19.12 13.95
N LYS A 42 1.71 -18.47 14.55
CA LYS A 42 2.65 -19.11 15.46
C LYS A 42 2.85 -18.20 16.66
N ASP A 43 2.70 -18.75 17.87
CA ASP A 43 2.88 -18.01 19.12
C ASP A 43 2.05 -16.70 19.16
N PHE A 44 0.80 -16.78 18.68
CA PHE A 44 -0.13 -15.64 18.54
C PHE A 44 0.30 -14.53 17.55
N ILE A 45 1.37 -14.76 16.79
CA ILE A 45 1.84 -13.85 15.74
C ILE A 45 1.33 -14.34 14.38
N PHE A 46 0.74 -13.43 13.61
CA PHE A 46 0.33 -13.70 12.23
C PHE A 46 1.52 -13.50 11.29
N LEU A 47 2.05 -14.60 10.75
CA LEU A 47 3.05 -14.56 9.69
C LEU A 47 2.39 -14.72 8.33
N ARG A 48 2.78 -13.85 7.40
CA ARG A 48 2.46 -13.91 5.97
C ARG A 48 3.71 -14.23 5.17
N GLU A 49 3.71 -15.37 4.51
CA GLU A 49 4.80 -15.86 3.66
C GLU A 49 4.41 -15.81 2.17
N CYS A 50 5.25 -15.23 1.31
CA CYS A 50 5.02 -15.26 -0.13
C CYS A 50 5.33 -16.65 -0.71
N ARG A 51 4.41 -17.22 -1.49
CA ARG A 51 4.57 -18.56 -2.10
C ARG A 51 5.65 -18.61 -3.18
N GLN A 52 6.04 -17.48 -3.76
CA GLN A 52 6.98 -17.42 -4.88
C GLN A 52 8.42 -17.17 -4.42
N CYS A 53 8.64 -16.24 -3.49
CA CYS A 53 9.98 -15.87 -3.04
C CYS A 53 10.29 -16.29 -1.59
N GLY A 54 9.33 -16.86 -0.86
CA GLY A 54 9.52 -17.28 0.54
C GLY A 54 9.65 -16.13 1.55
N MET A 55 9.49 -14.88 1.12
CA MET A 55 9.59 -13.72 2.01
C MET A 55 8.47 -13.76 3.06
N LYS A 56 8.85 -13.61 4.33
CA LYS A 56 7.95 -13.58 5.47
C LYS A 56 7.81 -12.18 6.01
N LYS A 57 6.58 -11.81 6.36
CA LYS A 57 6.24 -10.58 7.07
C LYS A 57 5.33 -10.90 8.22
N ILE A 58 5.56 -10.25 9.34
CA ILE A 58 4.62 -10.24 10.45
C ILE A 58 3.56 -9.18 10.11
N ILE A 59 2.30 -9.57 10.25
CA ILE A 59 1.14 -8.66 10.16
C ILE A 59 0.67 -8.34 11.57
#